data_AF-A0A7D9JJP3-F1
#
_entry.id   AF-A0A7D9JJP3-F1
#
_cell.length_a   1.000
_cell.length_b   1.000
_cell.length_c   1.000
_cell.angle_alpha   90.00
_cell.angle_beta   90.00
_cell.angle_gamma   90.00
#
_symmetry.space_group_name_H-M   'P 1'
#
loop_
_entity.id
_entity.type
_entity.pdbx_description
1 polymer ?
#
loop_
_entity_poly.entity_id
_entity_poly.type
_entity_poly.pdbx_seq_one_letter_code
_entity_poly.pdbx_strand_id
1 'polypeptide(L)'
;MEDVENHPQAGAWASDKCRRFKARLGPVRLNFNPVVAIAAGVLIWGFLTWCITDPERTSDYMISAKKWITANFTWFYIGVVNIWLVFLLMVYFSDACDKKLGRDDEEPEFSDGTYFTMLFAAGVGIGLFYFGVAEPVWHYAPGKAYGNRFWGR
;
A
#
# COMPACT_ATOMS: atom_id res chain seq x y z
N MET A 1 -7.74 12.56 -25.15
CA MET A 1 -6.29 12.44 -25.42
C MET A 1 -5.75 13.73 -26.04
N GLU A 2 -6.19 14.91 -25.59
CA GLU A 2 -5.82 16.19 -26.24
C GLU A 2 -5.43 17.33 -25.28
N ASP A 3 -5.31 17.08 -23.96
CA ASP A 3 -5.27 18.20 -22.99
C ASP A 3 -3.90 18.41 -22.32
N VAL A 4 -2.84 17.73 -22.78
CA VAL A 4 -1.49 17.79 -22.17
C VAL A 4 -0.57 18.81 -22.87
N GLU A 5 -1.03 19.53 -23.89
CA GLU A 5 -0.14 20.35 -24.74
C GLU A 5 0.03 21.82 -24.30
N ASN A 6 -0.70 22.33 -23.29
CA ASN A 6 -0.74 23.77 -23.01
C ASN A 6 0.00 24.28 -21.75
N HIS A 7 0.96 23.51 -21.21
CA HIS A 7 1.87 23.99 -20.15
C HIS A 7 3.36 23.77 -20.50
N PRO A 8 3.95 24.55 -21.42
CA PRO A 8 5.33 24.36 -21.89
C PRO A 8 6.42 24.63 -20.83
N GLN A 9 6.11 25.27 -19.71
CA GLN A 9 7.10 25.74 -18.72
C GLN A 9 7.29 24.79 -17.52
N ALA A 10 6.30 23.96 -17.18
CA ALA A 10 6.28 23.19 -15.92
C ALA A 10 6.96 21.81 -16.02
N GLY A 11 7.00 21.21 -17.22
CA GLY A 11 7.61 19.88 -17.44
C GLY A 11 9.11 19.90 -17.78
N ALA A 12 9.65 21.05 -18.20
CA ALA A 12 11.03 21.15 -18.69
C ALA A 12 12.06 20.95 -17.58
N TRP A 13 11.86 21.54 -16.39
CA TRP A 13 12.82 21.47 -15.29
C TRP A 13 12.93 20.08 -14.63
N ALA A 14 11.84 19.29 -14.65
CA ALA A 14 11.84 17.94 -14.08
C ALA A 14 12.42 16.88 -15.03
N SER A 15 12.33 17.11 -16.35
CA SER A 15 12.82 16.20 -17.39
C SER A 15 14.34 16.11 -17.43
N ASP A 16 15.03 17.26 -17.31
CA ASP A 16 16.47 17.35 -17.58
C ASP A 16 17.37 16.65 -16.55
N LYS A 17 16.85 16.38 -15.34
CA LYS A 17 17.60 15.67 -14.28
C LYS A 17 17.36 14.16 -14.22
N CYS A 18 16.41 13.63 -14.97
CA CYS A 18 16.09 12.20 -14.91
C CYS A 18 17.02 11.38 -15.82
N ARG A 19 18.01 10.72 -15.22
CA ARG A 19 18.84 9.69 -15.89
C ARG A 19 17.97 8.47 -16.25
N ARG A 20 17.21 8.55 -17.36
CA ARG A 20 16.35 7.46 -17.84
C ARG A 20 17.16 6.46 -18.65
N PHE A 21 17.11 5.20 -18.26
CA PHE A 21 17.63 4.12 -19.09
C PHE A 21 16.58 3.79 -20.15
N LYS A 22 16.95 3.97 -21.42
CA LYS A 22 16.12 3.67 -22.58
C LYS A 22 16.58 2.33 -23.14
N ALA A 23 15.86 1.26 -22.83
CA ALA A 23 16.08 -0.04 -23.46
C ALA A 23 14.98 -0.30 -24.48
N ARG A 24 15.36 -0.69 -25.70
CA ARG A 24 14.43 -1.10 -26.75
C ARG A 24 14.56 -2.61 -26.91
N LEU A 25 13.62 -3.37 -26.34
CA LEU A 25 13.55 -4.82 -26.47
C LEU A 25 12.40 -5.15 -27.45
N GLY A 26 12.72 -5.27 -28.74
CA GLY A 26 11.72 -5.53 -29.79
C GLY A 26 10.63 -4.44 -29.90
N PRO A 27 9.32 -4.78 -29.92
CA PRO A 27 8.24 -3.80 -30.02
C PRO A 27 7.98 -3.01 -28.73
N VAL A 28 8.59 -3.37 -27.59
CA VAL A 28 8.32 -2.76 -26.29
C VAL A 28 9.36 -1.69 -25.97
N ARG A 29 8.89 -0.47 -25.67
CA ARG A 29 9.73 0.64 -25.19
C ARG A 29 9.75 0.65 -23.67
N LEU A 30 10.86 0.23 -23.07
CA LEU A 30 11.04 0.23 -21.62
C LEU A 30 11.73 1.54 -21.18
N ASN A 31 10.96 2.39 -20.48
CA ASN A 31 11.43 3.63 -19.88
C ASN A 31 11.27 3.54 -18.37
N PHE A 32 12.33 3.16 -17.65
CA PHE A 32 12.32 3.12 -16.19
C PHE A 32 13.56 3.81 -15.62
N ASN A 33 13.46 4.29 -14.37
CA ASN A 33 14.59 4.84 -13.66
C ASN A 33 15.53 3.68 -13.26
N PRO A 34 16.73 3.57 -13.87
CA PRO A 34 17.62 2.43 -13.66
C PRO A 34 18.09 2.33 -12.21
N VAL A 35 18.23 3.45 -11.50
CA VAL A 35 18.72 3.46 -10.12
C VAL A 35 17.73 2.76 -9.20
N VAL A 36 16.44 3.11 -9.31
CA VAL A 36 15.39 2.53 -8.46
C VAL A 36 15.14 1.07 -8.85
N ALA A 37 15.08 0.78 -10.15
CA ALA A 37 14.81 -0.57 -10.65
C ALA A 37 15.93 -1.57 -10.25
N ILE A 38 17.19 -1.16 -10.39
CA ILE A 38 18.33 -2.02 -10.03
C ILE A 38 18.45 -2.13 -8.51
N ALA A 39 18.30 -1.03 -7.76
CA ALA A 39 18.39 -1.08 -6.29
C ALA A 39 17.32 -1.97 -5.68
N ALA A 40 16.05 -1.82 -6.10
CA ALA A 40 14.97 -2.66 -5.64
C ALA A 40 15.17 -4.13 -6.07
N GLY A 41 15.61 -4.34 -7.32
CA GLY A 41 15.91 -5.68 -7.83
C GLY A 41 16.99 -6.38 -7.01
N VAL A 42 18.11 -5.72 -6.73
CA VAL A 42 19.22 -6.27 -5.94
C VAL A 42 18.77 -6.57 -4.50
N LEU A 43 17.98 -5.69 -3.88
CA LEU A 43 17.45 -5.93 -2.54
C LEU A 43 16.52 -7.15 -2.50
N ILE A 44 15.58 -7.26 -3.44
CA ILE A 44 14.64 -8.37 -3.51
C ILE A 44 15.38 -9.69 -3.79
N TRP A 45 16.27 -9.71 -4.79
CA TRP A 45 17.04 -10.91 -5.10
C TRP A 45 17.99 -11.32 -3.97
N GLY A 46 18.65 -10.35 -3.33
CA GLY A 46 19.48 -10.60 -2.17
C GLY A 46 18.69 -11.23 -1.02
N PHE A 47 17.53 -10.67 -0.71
CA PHE A 47 16.63 -11.23 0.31
C PHE A 47 16.14 -12.64 -0.05
N LEU A 48 15.75 -12.88 -1.30
CA LEU A 48 15.33 -14.20 -1.77
C LEU A 48 16.45 -15.23 -1.65
N THR A 49 17.68 -14.88 -2.06
CA THR A 49 18.82 -15.81 -1.96
C THR A 49 19.11 -16.19 -0.51
N TRP A 50 19.03 -15.23 0.42
CA TRP A 50 19.18 -15.47 1.84
C TRP A 50 18.14 -16.47 2.37
N CYS A 51 16.87 -16.27 2.02
CA CYS A 51 15.77 -17.15 2.44
C CYS A 51 15.91 -18.59 1.91
N ILE A 52 16.47 -18.77 0.70
CA ILE A 52 16.63 -20.10 0.08
C ILE A 52 17.82 -20.86 0.68
N THR A 53 18.91 -20.19 1.05
CA THR A 53 20.12 -20.86 1.54
C THR A 53 19.96 -21.48 2.92
N ASP A 54 19.22 -20.83 3.83
CA ASP A 54 19.02 -21.31 5.20
C ASP A 54 17.63 -20.88 5.73
N PRO A 55 16.57 -21.66 5.45
CA PRO A 55 15.20 -21.28 5.77
C PRO A 55 14.91 -21.30 7.28
N GLU A 56 15.52 -22.23 8.03
CA GLU A 56 15.28 -22.38 9.47
C GLU A 56 15.81 -21.17 10.25
N ARG A 57 17.09 -20.81 10.02
CA ARG A 57 17.66 -19.62 10.67
C ARG A 57 16.91 -18.36 10.29
N THR A 58 16.55 -18.20 9.02
CA THR A 58 15.81 -17.03 8.55
C THR A 58 14.44 -16.92 9.22
N SER A 59 13.73 -18.03 9.40
CA SER A 59 12.45 -18.07 10.12
C SER A 59 12.60 -17.60 11.57
N ASP A 60 13.61 -18.10 12.28
CA ASP A 60 13.86 -17.72 13.67
C ASP A 60 14.21 -16.24 13.81
N TYR A 61 15.06 -15.71 12.93
CA TYR A 61 15.37 -14.29 12.87
C TYR A 61 14.10 -13.45 12.61
N MET A 62 13.24 -13.85 11.67
CA MET A 62 12.00 -13.14 11.35
C MET A 62 11.02 -13.16 12.52
N ILE A 63 10.88 -14.28 13.21
CA ILE A 63 10.02 -14.39 14.39
C ILE A 63 10.54 -13.50 15.53
N SER A 64 11.86 -13.51 15.77
CA SER A 64 12.50 -12.67 16.77
C SER A 64 12.33 -11.18 16.45
N ALA A 65 12.61 -10.78 15.21
CA ALA A 65 12.43 -9.42 14.73
C ALA A 65 10.96 -8.96 14.86
N LYS A 66 10.01 -9.80 14.43
CA LYS A 66 8.57 -9.53 14.59
C LYS A 66 8.23 -9.29 16.06
N LYS A 67 8.67 -10.17 16.98
CA LYS A 67 8.41 -10.03 18.42
C LYS A 67 8.99 -8.72 18.97
N TRP A 68 10.20 -8.36 18.56
CA TRP A 68 10.84 -7.11 18.98
C TRP A 68 10.08 -5.88 18.49
N ILE A 69 9.65 -5.87 17.23
CA ILE A 69 8.86 -4.78 16.65
C ILE A 69 7.51 -4.67 17.39
N THR A 70 6.80 -5.79 17.60
CA THR A 70 5.52 -5.77 18.32
C THR A 70 5.69 -5.32 19.77
N ALA A 71 6.76 -5.69 20.46
CA ALA A 71 6.98 -5.25 21.84
C ALA A 71 7.22 -3.74 21.96
N ASN A 72 7.99 -3.14 21.05
CA ASN A 72 8.43 -1.75 21.16
C ASN A 72 7.58 -0.76 20.36
N PHE A 73 7.04 -1.15 19.20
CA PHE A 73 6.37 -0.25 18.27
C PHE A 73 4.84 -0.36 18.26
N THR A 74 4.22 -1.28 19.01
CA THR A 74 2.75 -1.42 19.00
C THR A 74 2.03 -0.12 19.37
N TRP A 75 2.53 0.63 20.36
CA TRP A 75 1.94 1.92 20.72
C TRP A 75 1.97 2.93 19.57
N PHE A 76 3.07 2.94 18.80
CA PHE A 76 3.24 3.82 17.64
C PHE A 76 2.30 3.40 16.51
N TYR A 77 2.18 2.10 16.24
CA TYR A 77 1.23 1.58 15.23
C TYR A 77 -0.21 1.97 15.56
N ILE A 78 -0.66 1.75 16.81
CA ILE A 78 -2.02 2.13 17.24
C ILE A 78 -2.18 3.65 17.17
N GLY A 79 -1.19 4.42 17.64
CA GLY A 79 -1.22 5.87 17.61
C GLY A 79 -1.36 6.43 16.20
N VAL A 80 -0.54 5.96 15.26
CA VAL A 80 -0.57 6.42 13.85
C VAL A 80 -1.91 6.12 13.18
N VAL A 81 -2.49 4.94 13.38
CA VAL A 81 -3.81 4.60 12.83
C VAL A 81 -4.89 5.52 13.39
N ASN A 82 -4.88 5.80 14.70
CA ASN A 82 -5.82 6.73 15.31
C ASN A 82 -5.62 8.17 14.81
N ILE A 83 -4.38 8.62 14.63
CA ILE A 83 -4.07 9.95 14.08
C ILE A 83 -4.61 10.07 12.65
N TRP A 84 -4.40 9.06 11.79
CA TRP A 84 -4.95 9.06 10.44
C TRP A 84 -6.48 9.08 10.44
N LEU A 85 -7.12 8.34 11.33
CA LEU A 85 -8.58 8.37 11.49
C LEU A 85 -9.07 9.77 11.85
N VAL A 86 -8.46 10.40 12.87
CA VAL A 86 -8.79 11.76 13.29
C VAL A 86 -8.51 12.77 12.18
N PHE A 87 -7.40 12.63 11.46
CA PHE A 87 -7.05 13.49 10.33
C PHE A 87 -8.10 13.39 9.21
N LEU A 88 -8.54 12.19 8.84
CA LEU A 88 -9.60 12.00 7.84
C LEU A 88 -10.92 12.62 8.28
N LEU A 89 -11.29 12.49 9.57
CA LEU A 89 -12.48 13.16 10.12
C LEU A 89 -12.34 14.68 10.09
N MET A 90 -11.16 15.22 10.45
CA MET A 90 -10.89 16.66 10.35
C MET A 90 -11.01 17.17 8.92
N VAL A 91 -10.47 16.45 7.94
CA VAL A 91 -10.59 16.80 6.52
C VAL A 91 -12.04 16.74 6.06
N TYR A 92 -12.80 15.73 6.49
CA TYR A 92 -14.22 15.59 6.16
C TYR A 92 -15.07 16.77 6.66
N PHE A 93 -14.82 17.25 7.88
CA PHE A 93 -15.51 18.43 8.45
C PHE A 93 -14.89 19.76 8.03
N SER A 94 -13.77 19.76 7.32
CA SER A 94 -13.09 20.97 6.87
C SER A 94 -13.65 21.46 5.53
N ASP A 95 -13.58 22.78 5.32
CA ASP A 95 -13.87 23.44 4.04
C ASP A 95 -13.03 22.89 2.86
N ALA A 96 -11.98 22.13 3.15
CA ALA A 96 -11.18 21.44 2.13
C ALA A 96 -11.94 20.29 1.44
N CYS A 97 -13.01 19.75 2.04
CA CYS A 97 -13.82 18.68 1.45
C CYS A 97 -14.58 19.13 0.18
N ASP A 98 -14.97 20.40 0.12
CA ASP A 98 -15.73 20.97 -1.01
C ASP A 98 -14.82 21.35 -2.21
N LYS A 99 -13.50 21.20 -2.06
CA LYS A 99 -12.55 21.57 -3.11
C LYS A 99 -12.39 20.43 -4.10
N LYS A 100 -12.60 20.76 -5.37
CA LYS A 100 -12.41 19.86 -6.51
C LYS A 100 -10.93 19.51 -6.71
N LEU A 101 -10.62 18.22 -6.88
CA LEU A 101 -9.28 17.68 -7.14
C LEU A 101 -8.94 17.72 -8.65
N GLY A 102 -9.09 18.88 -9.28
CA GLY A 102 -8.92 19.08 -10.72
C GLY A 102 -9.07 20.54 -11.09
N ARG A 103 -9.16 20.85 -12.38
CA ARG A 103 -9.46 22.22 -12.81
C ARG A 103 -10.94 22.53 -12.54
N ASP A 104 -11.27 23.78 -12.24
CA ASP A 104 -12.64 24.18 -11.87
C ASP A 104 -13.68 23.83 -12.97
N ASP A 105 -13.25 23.77 -14.23
CA ASP A 105 -14.05 23.49 -15.43
C ASP A 105 -14.11 22.00 -15.85
N GLU A 106 -13.40 21.10 -15.18
CA GLU A 106 -13.25 19.70 -15.61
C GLU A 106 -14.37 18.76 -15.11
N GLU A 107 -15.09 18.07 -15.97
CA GLU A 107 -16.12 17.11 -15.53
C GLU A 107 -15.51 15.79 -15.03
N PRO A 108 -16.15 15.08 -14.08
CA PRO A 108 -15.66 13.79 -13.61
C PRO A 108 -15.61 12.76 -14.75
N GLU A 109 -14.45 12.11 -14.94
CA GLU A 109 -14.23 11.13 -16.01
C GLU A 109 -15.07 9.85 -15.84
N PHE A 110 -15.43 9.51 -14.60
CA PHE A 110 -16.21 8.33 -14.25
C PHE A 110 -17.52 8.72 -13.57
N SER A 111 -18.59 7.97 -13.85
CA SER A 111 -19.85 8.11 -13.11
C SER A 111 -19.70 7.67 -11.66
N ASP A 112 -20.49 8.24 -10.75
CA ASP A 112 -20.41 7.96 -9.30
C ASP A 112 -20.48 6.46 -8.97
N GLY A 113 -21.32 5.70 -9.69
CA GLY A 113 -21.41 4.24 -9.52
C GLY A 113 -20.15 3.51 -9.98
N THR A 114 -19.56 3.93 -11.10
CA THR A 114 -18.31 3.35 -11.61
C THR A 114 -17.15 3.70 -10.67
N TYR A 115 -17.10 4.93 -10.16
CA TYR A 115 -16.10 5.36 -9.20
C TYR A 115 -16.20 4.59 -7.87
N PHE A 116 -17.39 4.40 -7.33
CA PHE A 116 -17.60 3.61 -6.11
C PHE A 116 -17.13 2.16 -6.27
N THR A 117 -17.45 1.53 -7.40
CA THR A 117 -17.02 0.15 -7.69
C THR A 117 -15.51 0.05 -7.85
N MET A 118 -14.86 1.05 -8.45
CA MET A 118 -13.39 1.12 -8.56
C MET A 118 -12.71 1.25 -7.18
N LEU A 119 -13.24 2.08 -6.29
CA LEU A 119 -12.75 2.18 -4.91
C LEU A 119 -12.89 0.87 -4.14
N PHE A 120 -14.03 0.20 -4.29
CA PHE A 120 -14.26 -1.10 -3.67
C PHE A 120 -13.31 -2.17 -4.20
N ALA A 121 -13.11 -2.22 -5.52
CA ALA A 121 -12.18 -3.16 -6.16
C ALA A 121 -10.72 -2.91 -5.76
N ALA A 122 -10.31 -1.64 -5.61
CA ALA A 122 -8.97 -1.30 -5.15
C ALA A 122 -8.74 -1.62 -3.66
N GLY A 123 -9.77 -1.51 -2.83
CA GLY A 123 -9.69 -1.70 -1.38
C GLY A 123 -9.88 -3.15 -0.91
N VAL A 124 -10.72 -3.94 -1.58
CA VAL A 124 -11.00 -5.33 -1.17
C VAL A 124 -9.90 -6.26 -1.65
N GLY A 125 -8.93 -6.50 -0.77
CA GLY A 125 -7.80 -7.39 -1.04
C GLY A 125 -8.03 -8.85 -0.63
N ILE A 126 -7.04 -9.70 -0.96
CA ILE A 126 -6.98 -11.11 -0.55
C ILE A 126 -7.04 -11.31 0.97
N GLY A 127 -6.64 -10.29 1.73
CA GLY A 127 -6.71 -10.29 3.20
C GLY A 127 -8.13 -10.50 3.73
N LEU A 128 -9.16 -9.90 3.10
CA LEU A 128 -10.55 -10.07 3.55
C LEU A 128 -11.04 -11.51 3.34
N PHE A 129 -10.65 -12.16 2.24
CA PHE A 129 -11.03 -13.54 1.98
C PHE A 129 -10.35 -14.53 2.92
N TYR A 130 -9.08 -14.30 3.26
CA TYR A 130 -8.35 -15.15 4.20
C TYR A 130 -8.77 -14.90 5.66
N PHE A 131 -8.66 -13.65 6.11
CA PHE A 131 -8.94 -13.30 7.50
C PHE A 131 -10.44 -13.21 7.80
N GLY A 132 -11.32 -13.02 6.81
CA GLY A 132 -12.77 -13.00 7.02
C GLY A 132 -13.34 -14.29 7.60
N VAL A 133 -12.71 -15.45 7.32
CA VAL A 133 -13.06 -16.73 7.96
C VAL A 133 -12.07 -17.08 9.06
N ALA A 134 -10.77 -16.83 8.85
CA ALA A 134 -9.74 -17.24 9.81
C ALA A 134 -9.85 -16.48 11.14
N GLU A 135 -10.13 -15.18 11.13
CA GLU A 135 -10.19 -14.38 12.35
C GLU A 135 -11.37 -14.75 13.26
N PRO A 136 -12.62 -14.89 12.76
CA PRO A 136 -13.72 -15.37 13.58
C PRO A 136 -13.47 -16.76 14.17
N VAL A 137 -12.93 -17.68 13.37
CA VAL A 137 -12.58 -19.04 13.84
C VAL A 137 -11.51 -18.97 14.93
N TRP A 138 -10.52 -18.09 14.80
CA TRP A 138 -9.46 -17.95 15.81
C TRP A 138 -9.95 -17.38 17.14
N HIS A 139 -10.92 -16.45 17.11
CA HIS A 139 -11.54 -15.88 18.30
C HIS A 139 -12.64 -16.77 18.88
N TYR A 140 -13.27 -17.59 18.05
CA TYR A 140 -14.22 -18.61 18.50
C TYR A 140 -13.52 -19.81 19.12
N ALA A 141 -12.27 -20.10 18.73
CA ALA A 141 -11.52 -21.21 19.29
C ALA A 141 -11.28 -21.03 20.80
N PRO A 142 -11.38 -22.09 21.60
CA PRO A 142 -11.33 -22.01 23.05
C PRO A 142 -9.93 -22.20 23.60
N GLY A 143 -9.66 -21.63 24.78
CA GLY A 143 -8.38 -21.77 25.47
C GLY A 143 -7.32 -20.74 25.10
N LYS A 144 -7.67 -19.68 24.35
CA LYS A 144 -6.84 -18.46 24.22
C LYS A 144 -7.38 -17.36 25.12
N ALA A 145 -6.51 -16.47 25.61
CA ALA A 145 -6.87 -15.36 26.52
C ALA A 145 -7.98 -14.42 26.00
N TYR A 146 -8.28 -14.45 24.69
CA TYR A 146 -9.30 -13.66 24.01
C TYR A 146 -10.37 -14.53 23.30
N GLY A 147 -10.49 -15.80 23.66
CA GLY A 147 -11.44 -16.76 23.07
C GLY A 147 -12.87 -16.65 23.60
N ASN A 148 -13.78 -17.43 23.03
CA ASN A 148 -15.20 -17.45 23.39
C ASN A 148 -15.47 -17.69 24.90
N ARG A 149 -16.18 -16.74 25.54
CA ARG A 149 -16.55 -16.83 26.97
C ARG A 149 -17.56 -17.96 27.29
N PHE A 150 -18.17 -18.56 26.26
CA PHE A 150 -19.21 -19.60 26.40
C PHE A 150 -18.70 -21.03 26.25
N TRP A 151 -17.38 -21.24 26.16
CA TRP A 151 -16.85 -22.60 26.06
C TRP A 151 -17.10 -23.41 27.33
N GLY A 152 -17.81 -24.53 27.21
CA GLY A 152 -18.10 -25.45 28.33
C GLY A 152 -19.48 -25.29 29.00
N ARG A 153 -20.46 -24.68 28.32
CA ARG A 153 -21.89 -24.86 28.62
C ARG A 153 -22.58 -25.64 27.52
#